data_AF-A0A7V9PQM4-F1
#
_entry.id   AF-A0A7V9PQM4-F1
#
_cell.length_a   1.000
_cell.length_b   1.000
_cell.length_c   1.000
_cell.angle_alpha   90.00
_cell.angle_beta   90.00
_cell.angle_gamma   90.00
#
_symmetry.space_group_name_H-M   'P 1'
#
loop_
_entity.id
_entity.type
_entity.pdbx_description
1 polymer ?
#
loop_
_entity_poly.entity_id
_entity_poly.type
_entity_poly.pdbx_seq_one_letter_code
_entity_poly.pdbx_strand_id
1 'polypeptide(L)'
;MSNGEVHAAGVSGVDAGPLSLTVRPIARLLNFELADDPVYDGLELQWFDDHLHGSGMLAFLSRRANRRVDYYPQRGLRLDPAGYEIGGGTGSWTETDFDVARLEITEDGIDAEVQFADVDGHLIQVRIDDRDGRRRRRAQLLAPVSAGIDRPTALLLVWLDGFDLVRVTSPRPVIRIGGREAATGRLPGARLHRRQLIKYAAPVCAVELNRKHDGPLHAVGRGRDVELTADGSCITAVASEQDGHRVRVFLDPALPDVRGLPDGAVEEGRWYVVVDGVRLTGGRWWATRSGDRVRLGLDVEERWRPGRLPWLMRLVTTAVPVFRRWPTTYRWRAVVELGSSVTMTSTWERTTSDGGQAYRRATRS
;
A
#
# COMPACT_ATOMS: atom_id res chain seq x y z
N MET A 1 38.95 45.65 -22.44
CA MET A 1 39.04 44.83 -21.22
C MET A 1 37.85 43.88 -21.27
N SER A 2 38.11 42.62 -21.65
CA SER A 2 37.08 41.58 -21.75
C SER A 2 37.01 40.88 -20.40
N ASN A 3 35.86 40.99 -19.73
CA ASN A 3 35.59 40.23 -18.51
C ASN A 3 35.27 38.79 -18.90
N GLY A 4 36.21 37.89 -18.61
CA GLY A 4 35.98 36.45 -18.69
C GLY A 4 35.03 36.02 -17.57
N GLU A 5 33.85 35.54 -17.95
CA GLU A 5 33.01 34.73 -17.08
C GLU A 5 33.69 33.38 -16.87
N VAL A 6 34.13 33.14 -15.64
CA VAL A 6 34.54 31.82 -15.16
C VAL A 6 33.28 30.99 -15.00
N HIS A 7 33.06 30.05 -15.93
CA HIS A 7 32.10 28.98 -15.74
C HIS A 7 32.49 28.18 -14.49
N ALA A 8 31.75 28.36 -13.40
CA ALA A 8 31.78 27.45 -12.28
C ALA A 8 31.35 26.07 -12.78
N ALA A 9 32.22 25.08 -12.65
CA ALA A 9 31.94 23.68 -12.97
C ALA A 9 30.64 23.26 -12.25
N GLY A 10 29.63 22.87 -13.04
CA GLY A 10 28.38 22.36 -12.51
C GLY A 10 28.66 21.13 -11.66
N VAL A 11 28.23 21.16 -10.41
CA VAL A 11 28.25 19.98 -9.53
C VAL A 11 27.33 18.93 -10.17
N SER A 12 27.94 17.90 -10.74
CA SER A 12 27.29 16.70 -11.27
C SER A 12 26.44 16.07 -10.17
N GLY A 13 25.11 16.11 -10.32
CA GLY A 13 24.20 15.40 -9.42
C GLY A 13 24.20 13.89 -9.70
N VAL A 14 23.43 13.14 -8.91
CA VAL A 14 23.18 11.71 -9.19
C VAL A 14 22.46 11.56 -10.53
N ASP A 15 23.13 10.97 -11.51
CA ASP A 15 22.62 10.83 -12.88
C ASP A 15 21.75 9.57 -13.06
N ALA A 16 21.54 8.78 -12.00
CA ALA A 16 20.95 7.44 -12.07
C ALA A 16 20.39 7.01 -10.70
N GLY A 17 19.06 6.97 -10.53
CA GLY A 17 18.41 6.63 -9.27
C GLY A 17 17.77 5.24 -9.31
N PRO A 18 18.29 4.24 -8.58
CA PRO A 18 17.77 2.87 -8.62
C PRO A 18 16.49 2.67 -7.79
N LEU A 19 16.06 3.69 -7.05
CA LEU A 19 14.92 3.63 -6.15
C LEU A 19 13.75 4.44 -6.70
N SER A 20 12.54 3.89 -6.59
CA SER A 20 11.29 4.56 -6.98
C SER A 20 10.27 4.50 -5.85
N LEU A 21 9.50 5.57 -5.69
CA LEU A 21 8.48 5.69 -4.66
C LEU A 21 7.22 6.28 -5.27
N THR A 22 6.12 5.55 -5.18
CA THR A 22 4.81 6.02 -5.62
C THR A 22 3.88 6.07 -4.42
N VAL A 23 3.14 7.18 -4.29
CA VAL A 23 2.12 7.38 -3.27
C VAL A 23 0.77 7.54 -3.95
N ARG A 24 -0.21 6.73 -3.55
CA ARG A 24 -1.58 6.78 -4.04
C ARG A 24 -2.52 7.09 -2.87
N PRO A 25 -3.11 8.29 -2.83
CA PRO A 25 -4.11 8.61 -1.84
C PRO A 25 -5.41 7.87 -2.15
N ILE A 26 -6.11 7.48 -1.09
CA ILE A 26 -7.47 6.94 -1.12
C ILE A 26 -8.22 7.72 -0.03
N ALA A 27 -9.24 8.47 -0.42
CA ALA A 27 -9.93 9.35 0.51
C ALA A 27 -10.63 8.55 1.62
N ARG A 28 -11.28 7.43 1.26
CA ARG A 28 -12.08 6.62 2.18
C ARG A 28 -12.03 5.15 1.80
N LEU A 29 -12.00 4.27 2.79
CA LEU A 29 -11.98 2.82 2.60
C LEU A 29 -12.98 2.15 3.54
N LEU A 30 -13.65 1.11 3.02
CA LEU A 30 -14.46 0.15 3.75
C LEU A 30 -14.07 -1.27 3.31
N ASN A 31 -13.67 -2.15 4.22
CA ASN A 31 -13.23 -3.52 3.91
C ASN A 31 -13.82 -4.54 4.88
N PHE A 32 -14.32 -5.67 4.37
CA PHE A 32 -14.76 -6.79 5.19
C PHE A 32 -14.66 -8.14 4.47
N GLU A 33 -14.49 -9.21 5.25
CA GLU A 33 -14.54 -10.58 4.76
C GLU A 33 -15.94 -11.16 4.94
N LEU A 34 -16.40 -11.96 3.98
CA LEU A 34 -17.68 -12.64 3.96
C LEU A 34 -17.52 -14.08 4.46
N ALA A 35 -18.26 -14.43 5.50
CA ALA A 35 -18.11 -15.71 6.18
C ALA A 35 -18.88 -16.85 5.50
N ASP A 36 -20.00 -16.55 4.84
CA ASP A 36 -20.98 -17.54 4.37
C ASP A 36 -21.50 -17.29 2.95
N ASP A 37 -20.87 -16.37 2.20
CA ASP A 37 -21.16 -16.20 0.78
C ASP A 37 -20.50 -17.28 -0.08
N PRO A 38 -21.24 -17.99 -0.95
CA PRO A 38 -20.69 -19.10 -1.73
C PRO A 38 -19.81 -18.62 -2.88
N VAL A 39 -19.98 -17.39 -3.36
CA VAL A 39 -19.25 -16.85 -4.51
C VAL A 39 -18.06 -16.04 -4.02
N TYR A 40 -18.29 -15.16 -3.05
CA TYR A 40 -17.31 -14.20 -2.58
C TYR A 40 -16.86 -14.48 -1.15
N ASP A 41 -15.64 -14.10 -0.83
CA ASP A 41 -15.09 -14.17 0.52
C ASP A 41 -14.62 -12.82 1.07
N GLY A 42 -14.68 -11.76 0.26
CA GLY A 42 -14.42 -10.40 0.72
C GLY A 42 -14.98 -9.34 -0.21
N LEU A 43 -15.27 -8.17 0.37
CA LEU A 43 -15.72 -6.97 -0.32
C LEU A 43 -14.95 -5.77 0.23
N GLU A 44 -14.47 -4.93 -0.68
CA GLU A 44 -13.84 -3.66 -0.35
C GLU A 44 -14.45 -2.53 -1.20
N LEU A 45 -14.65 -1.37 -0.59
CA LEU A 45 -15.02 -0.13 -1.26
C LEU A 45 -13.93 0.90 -0.98
N GLN A 46 -13.48 1.57 -2.03
CA GLN A 46 -12.58 2.71 -1.95
C GLN A 46 -13.25 3.91 -2.61
N TRP A 47 -13.15 5.07 -1.97
CA TRP A 47 -13.53 6.34 -2.57
C TRP A 47 -12.28 7.14 -2.89
N PHE A 48 -12.17 7.58 -4.14
CA PHE A 48 -11.16 8.52 -4.60
C PHE A 48 -11.78 9.91 -4.70
N ASP A 49 -11.00 10.92 -4.35
CA ASP A 49 -11.38 12.32 -4.49
C ASP A 49 -10.14 13.18 -4.64
N ASP A 50 -9.36 12.90 -5.69
CA ASP A 50 -8.06 13.51 -5.90
C ASP A 50 -7.79 13.80 -7.38
N HIS A 51 -6.76 14.61 -7.63
CA HIS A 51 -6.42 15.06 -8.98
C HIS A 51 -5.76 13.98 -9.85
N LEU A 52 -5.26 12.88 -9.27
CA LEU A 52 -4.64 11.76 -9.99
C LEU A 52 -5.73 10.81 -10.51
N HIS A 53 -6.60 10.37 -9.62
CA HIS A 53 -7.60 9.33 -9.90
C HIS A 53 -8.95 9.91 -10.34
N GLY A 54 -9.26 11.17 -10.01
CA GLY A 54 -10.60 11.73 -10.14
C GLY A 54 -11.43 11.49 -8.88
N SER A 55 -12.76 11.62 -9.02
CA SER A 55 -13.71 11.45 -7.91
C SER A 55 -14.67 10.31 -8.22
N GLY A 56 -14.84 9.37 -7.29
CA GLY A 56 -15.75 8.23 -7.46
C GLY A 56 -15.37 6.98 -6.67
N MET A 57 -16.19 5.93 -6.79
CA MET A 57 -16.03 4.67 -6.08
C MET A 57 -15.31 3.60 -6.92
N LEU A 58 -14.45 2.82 -6.27
CA LEU A 58 -14.00 1.51 -6.75
C LEU A 58 -14.51 0.45 -5.77
N ALA A 59 -15.25 -0.54 -6.27
CA ALA A 59 -15.63 -1.72 -5.51
C ALA A 59 -14.79 -2.94 -5.93
N PHE A 60 -14.50 -3.81 -4.97
CA PHE A 60 -13.69 -5.01 -5.14
C PHE A 60 -14.47 -6.20 -4.56
N LEU A 61 -14.55 -7.31 -5.29
CA LEU A 61 -15.12 -8.56 -4.80
C LEU A 61 -14.10 -9.69 -4.94
N SER A 62 -13.68 -10.28 -3.83
CA SER A 62 -12.74 -11.41 -3.81
C SER A 62 -13.50 -12.71 -3.97
N ARG A 63 -13.20 -13.48 -5.04
CA ARG A 63 -13.86 -14.77 -5.32
C ARG A 63 -13.33 -15.86 -4.41
N ARG A 64 -14.23 -16.59 -3.76
CA ARG A 64 -13.89 -17.67 -2.82
C ARG A 64 -13.10 -18.81 -3.47
N ALA A 65 -13.47 -19.20 -4.69
CA ALA A 65 -12.94 -20.39 -5.35
C ALA A 65 -11.45 -20.30 -5.70
N ASN A 66 -10.98 -19.12 -6.12
CA ASN A 66 -9.63 -18.94 -6.66
C ASN A 66 -8.92 -17.68 -6.16
N ARG A 67 -9.56 -16.91 -5.26
CA ARG A 67 -9.04 -15.66 -4.69
C ARG A 67 -8.74 -14.56 -5.72
N ARG A 68 -9.19 -14.70 -6.97
CA ARG A 68 -9.14 -13.60 -7.94
C ARG A 68 -10.11 -12.51 -7.51
N VAL A 69 -9.76 -11.26 -7.79
CA VAL A 69 -10.55 -10.09 -7.37
C VAL A 69 -11.18 -9.43 -8.58
N ASP A 70 -12.50 -9.24 -8.53
CA ASP A 70 -13.24 -8.50 -9.54
C ASP A 70 -13.33 -7.02 -9.12
N TYR A 71 -13.05 -6.14 -10.07
CA TYR A 71 -12.96 -4.69 -9.86
C TYR A 71 -14.05 -3.96 -10.63
N TYR A 72 -14.70 -3.04 -9.94
CA TYR A 72 -15.82 -2.24 -10.45
C TYR A 72 -15.51 -0.75 -10.26
N PRO A 73 -14.65 -0.14 -11.09
CA PRO A 73 -14.42 1.30 -11.06
C PRO A 73 -15.67 2.04 -11.57
N GLN A 74 -16.07 3.07 -10.84
CA GLN A 74 -17.09 4.01 -11.31
C GLN A 74 -16.58 4.78 -12.53
N ARG A 75 -17.47 5.04 -13.50
CA ARG A 75 -17.14 5.81 -14.70
C ARG A 75 -16.51 7.17 -14.33
N GLY A 76 -15.42 7.50 -15.02
CA GLY A 76 -14.66 8.74 -14.82
C GLY A 76 -13.44 8.60 -13.91
N LEU A 77 -13.30 7.48 -13.20
CA LEU A 77 -12.06 7.17 -12.48
C LEU A 77 -10.92 6.83 -13.43
N ARG A 78 -9.73 7.35 -13.13
CA ARG A 78 -8.47 7.12 -13.86
C ARG A 78 -7.58 6.23 -13.03
N LEU A 79 -7.83 4.93 -13.11
CA LEU A 79 -7.09 3.90 -12.38
C LEU A 79 -6.34 3.01 -13.36
N ASP A 80 -5.07 2.72 -13.06
CA ASP A 80 -4.28 1.72 -13.79
C ASP A 80 -4.57 0.33 -13.22
N PRO A 81 -5.18 -0.61 -13.97
CA PRO A 81 -5.45 -1.97 -13.51
C PRO A 81 -4.20 -2.72 -13.04
N ALA A 82 -3.01 -2.40 -13.58
CA ALA A 82 -1.76 -3.02 -13.15
C ALA A 82 -1.40 -2.66 -11.70
N GLY A 83 -1.97 -1.59 -11.15
CA GLY A 83 -1.84 -1.20 -9.74
C GLY A 83 -2.61 -2.11 -8.77
N TYR A 84 -3.46 -3.02 -9.26
CA TYR A 84 -4.45 -3.75 -8.48
C TYR A 84 -4.28 -5.28 -8.57
N GLU A 85 -3.06 -5.77 -8.38
CA GLU A 85 -2.75 -7.21 -8.34
C GLU A 85 -2.65 -7.72 -6.90
N ILE A 86 -3.81 -7.94 -6.26
CA ILE A 86 -3.90 -8.52 -4.91
C ILE A 86 -4.53 -9.93 -4.93
N GLY A 87 -4.29 -10.70 -3.87
CA GLY A 87 -4.84 -12.06 -3.74
C GLY A 87 -4.35 -13.01 -4.84
N GLY A 88 -5.28 -13.69 -5.50
CA GLY A 88 -5.01 -14.56 -6.66
C GLY A 88 -4.84 -13.82 -7.99
N GLY A 89 -4.78 -12.48 -7.97
CA GLY A 89 -4.70 -11.61 -9.14
C GLY A 89 -6.06 -11.07 -9.59
N THR A 90 -6.07 -10.28 -10.66
CA THR A 90 -7.28 -9.68 -11.21
C THR A 90 -8.19 -10.73 -11.85
N GLY A 91 -9.47 -10.74 -11.49
CA GLY A 91 -10.55 -11.55 -12.03
C GLY A 91 -11.18 -10.89 -13.26
N SER A 92 -12.04 -9.91 -13.01
CA SER A 92 -12.56 -8.96 -14.00
C SER A 92 -12.20 -7.51 -13.66
N TRP A 93 -12.22 -6.64 -14.67
CA TRP A 93 -12.14 -5.19 -14.53
C TRP A 93 -13.26 -4.57 -15.36
N THR A 94 -14.28 -4.03 -14.71
CA THR A 94 -15.54 -3.65 -15.35
C THR A 94 -15.95 -2.25 -14.92
N GLU A 95 -15.83 -1.27 -15.82
CA GLU A 95 -16.39 0.06 -15.56
C GLU A 95 -17.90 -0.07 -15.26
N THR A 96 -18.33 0.52 -14.15
CA THR A 96 -19.64 0.25 -13.56
C THR A 96 -20.39 1.56 -13.29
N ASP A 97 -21.64 1.59 -13.74
CA ASP A 97 -22.60 2.59 -13.32
C ASP A 97 -23.27 2.08 -12.04
N PHE A 98 -23.03 2.78 -10.92
CA PHE A 98 -23.62 2.43 -9.63
C PHE A 98 -25.00 3.07 -9.50
N ASP A 99 -26.01 2.29 -9.09
CA ASP A 99 -27.34 2.82 -8.76
C ASP A 99 -27.24 3.75 -7.53
N VAL A 100 -26.41 3.34 -6.57
CA VAL A 100 -26.06 4.12 -5.37
C VAL A 100 -24.57 3.93 -5.10
N ALA A 101 -23.85 5.03 -4.88
CA ALA A 101 -22.45 5.01 -4.46
C ALA A 101 -22.21 6.10 -3.42
N ARG A 102 -22.27 5.72 -2.14
CA ARG A 102 -22.00 6.59 -1.00
C ARG A 102 -21.05 5.90 -0.03
N LEU A 103 -19.98 6.60 0.33
CA LEU A 103 -19.06 6.21 1.37
C LEU A 103 -18.63 7.46 2.12
N GLU A 104 -19.24 7.71 3.28
CA GLU A 104 -18.93 8.87 4.13
C GLU A 104 -18.37 8.40 5.46
N ILE A 105 -17.23 8.98 5.85
CA ILE A 105 -16.61 8.73 7.16
C ILE A 105 -16.48 10.07 7.87
N THR A 106 -17.27 10.24 8.91
CA THR A 106 -17.35 11.46 9.73
C THR A 106 -16.64 11.26 11.06
N GLU A 107 -16.66 12.28 11.92
CA GLU A 107 -16.07 12.18 13.25
C GLU A 107 -16.76 11.14 14.15
N ASP A 108 -18.04 10.87 13.91
CA ASP A 108 -18.90 10.03 14.74
C ASP A 108 -19.19 8.64 14.15
N GLY A 109 -18.70 8.32 12.96
CA GLY A 109 -18.86 6.99 12.37
C GLY A 109 -18.74 6.94 10.86
N ILE A 110 -19.37 5.92 10.29
CA ILE A 110 -19.47 5.70 8.85
C ILE A 110 -20.93 5.66 8.40
N ASP A 111 -21.19 6.22 7.23
CA ASP A 111 -22.41 6.08 6.45
C ASP A 111 -22.05 5.62 5.03
N ALA A 112 -22.25 4.33 4.76
CA ALA A 112 -21.99 3.70 3.48
C ALA A 112 -23.27 3.10 2.89
N GLU A 113 -23.46 3.33 1.60
CA GLU A 113 -24.50 2.69 0.81
C GLU A 113 -23.98 2.47 -0.61
N VAL A 114 -24.00 1.21 -1.07
CA VAL A 114 -23.66 0.90 -2.45
C VAL A 114 -24.65 -0.09 -3.04
N GLN A 115 -24.99 0.13 -4.31
CA GLN A 115 -25.78 -0.78 -5.12
C GLN A 115 -25.28 -0.82 -6.56
N PHE A 116 -25.01 -2.02 -7.06
CA PHE A 116 -24.63 -2.28 -8.45
C PHE A 116 -24.82 -3.76 -8.80
N ALA A 117 -24.81 -4.11 -10.08
CA ALA A 117 -24.76 -5.49 -10.53
C ALA A 117 -23.31 -5.94 -10.76
N ASP A 118 -22.94 -7.11 -10.24
CA ASP A 118 -21.64 -7.70 -10.52
C ASP A 118 -21.55 -8.24 -11.97
N VAL A 119 -20.38 -8.78 -12.34
CA VAL A 119 -20.12 -9.30 -13.69
C VAL A 119 -20.96 -10.53 -14.05
N ASP A 120 -21.46 -11.25 -13.03
CA ASP A 120 -22.31 -12.43 -13.17
C ASP A 120 -23.81 -12.05 -13.08
N GLY A 121 -24.14 -10.76 -12.95
CA GLY A 121 -25.50 -10.23 -12.88
C GLY A 121 -26.12 -10.28 -11.49
N HIS A 122 -25.38 -10.62 -10.44
CA HIS A 122 -25.90 -10.56 -9.07
C HIS A 122 -25.97 -9.11 -8.60
N LEU A 123 -27.12 -8.73 -8.04
CA LEU A 123 -27.25 -7.44 -7.36
C LEU A 123 -26.44 -7.46 -6.06
N ILE A 124 -25.49 -6.54 -5.95
CA ILE A 124 -24.70 -6.27 -4.76
C ILE A 124 -25.31 -5.09 -4.03
N GLN A 125 -25.60 -5.25 -2.73
CA GLN A 125 -26.14 -4.19 -1.90
C GLN A 125 -25.41 -4.16 -0.57
N VAL A 126 -24.93 -2.99 -0.17
CA VAL A 126 -24.33 -2.77 1.15
C VAL A 126 -24.96 -1.52 1.75
N ARG A 127 -25.47 -1.62 2.98
CA ARG A 127 -25.96 -0.49 3.77
C ARG A 127 -25.36 -0.58 5.16
N ILE A 128 -24.55 0.41 5.52
CA ILE A 128 -23.91 0.51 6.83
C ILE A 128 -24.06 1.94 7.32
N ASP A 129 -24.77 2.13 8.41
CA ASP A 129 -24.72 3.37 9.18
C ASP A 129 -24.44 3.00 10.62
N ASP A 130 -23.30 3.46 11.11
CA ASP A 130 -22.91 3.22 12.48
C ASP A 130 -22.76 4.50 13.31
N ARG A 131 -23.07 5.66 12.73
CA ARG A 131 -22.97 6.96 13.38
C ARG A 131 -23.83 7.04 14.62
N ASP A 132 -23.29 7.70 15.65
CA ASP A 132 -23.97 7.86 16.94
C ASP A 132 -23.86 9.28 17.51
N GLY A 133 -23.42 10.24 16.70
CA GLY A 133 -23.23 11.64 17.10
C GLY A 133 -22.04 11.87 18.05
N ARG A 134 -21.29 10.81 18.42
CA ARG A 134 -20.16 10.93 19.36
C ARG A 134 -18.84 10.75 18.64
N ARG A 135 -17.99 11.78 18.75
CA ARG A 135 -16.64 11.79 18.21
C ARG A 135 -15.85 10.52 18.60
N ARG A 136 -15.24 9.89 17.61
CA ARG A 136 -14.48 8.65 17.76
C ARG A 136 -12.99 8.90 17.83
N ARG A 137 -12.33 8.15 18.72
CA ARG A 137 -10.87 8.01 18.71
C ARG A 137 -10.48 6.87 17.77
N ARG A 138 -10.11 7.24 16.55
CA ARG A 138 -9.61 6.30 15.54
C ARG A 138 -8.12 6.01 15.77
N ALA A 139 -7.67 4.89 15.22
CA ALA A 139 -6.31 4.40 15.33
C ALA A 139 -5.58 4.55 13.99
N GLN A 140 -4.28 4.32 14.01
CA GLN A 140 -3.48 4.18 12.81
C GLN A 140 -3.09 2.72 12.62
N LEU A 141 -3.18 2.21 11.39
CA LEU A 141 -2.92 0.80 11.11
C LEU A 141 -2.15 0.63 9.79
N LEU A 142 -1.07 -0.15 9.81
CA LEU A 142 -0.51 -0.73 8.58
C LEU A 142 -1.33 -1.98 8.24
N ALA A 143 -2.13 -1.90 7.17
CA ALA A 143 -2.96 -3.01 6.75
C ALA A 143 -2.09 -4.15 6.19
N PRO A 144 -2.36 -5.43 6.56
CA PRO A 144 -1.57 -6.57 6.11
C PRO A 144 -1.99 -7.06 4.71
N VAL A 145 -2.37 -6.17 3.80
CA VAL A 145 -2.85 -6.52 2.44
C VAL A 145 -1.81 -7.35 1.70
N SER A 146 -0.56 -6.88 1.75
CA SER A 146 0.60 -7.50 1.10
C SER A 146 1.03 -8.83 1.73
N ALA A 147 0.48 -9.22 2.88
CA ALA A 147 0.74 -10.54 3.44
C ALA A 147 0.20 -11.69 2.57
N GLY A 148 -0.78 -11.40 1.69
CA GLY A 148 -1.38 -12.35 0.75
C GLY A 148 -0.87 -12.24 -0.69
N ILE A 149 0.19 -11.46 -0.96
CA ILE A 149 0.77 -11.33 -2.30
C ILE A 149 1.93 -12.32 -2.44
N ASP A 150 1.78 -13.30 -3.33
CA ASP A 150 2.79 -14.33 -3.55
C ASP A 150 3.92 -13.87 -4.49
N ARG A 151 3.58 -13.05 -5.49
CA ARG A 151 4.51 -12.52 -6.51
C ARG A 151 4.48 -10.99 -6.53
N PRO A 152 5.14 -10.32 -5.58
CA PRO A 152 5.05 -8.88 -5.47
C PRO A 152 5.76 -8.16 -6.61
N THR A 153 5.08 -7.20 -7.22
CA THR A 153 5.69 -6.25 -8.15
C THR A 153 6.26 -5.03 -7.43
N ALA A 154 5.84 -4.73 -6.21
CA ALA A 154 6.38 -3.67 -5.35
C ALA A 154 6.30 -4.10 -3.87
N LEU A 155 7.01 -3.38 -2.98
CA LEU A 155 6.65 -3.39 -1.57
C LEU A 155 5.48 -2.42 -1.38
N LEU A 156 4.27 -2.98 -1.35
CA LEU A 156 3.03 -2.24 -1.12
C LEU A 156 2.79 -2.08 0.39
N LEU A 157 2.76 -0.85 0.89
CA LEU A 157 2.43 -0.52 2.28
C LEU A 157 1.12 0.29 2.28
N VAL A 158 0.06 -0.27 2.87
CA VAL A 158 -1.25 0.42 2.95
C VAL A 158 -1.42 0.98 4.36
N TRP A 159 -1.26 2.29 4.48
CA TRP A 159 -1.38 3.03 5.72
C TRP A 159 -2.80 3.58 5.91
N LEU A 160 -3.46 3.17 6.98
CA LEU A 160 -4.81 3.61 7.35
C LEU A 160 -4.69 4.67 8.46
N ASP A 161 -4.69 5.95 8.10
CA ASP A 161 -4.63 7.06 9.05
C ASP A 161 -6.05 7.44 9.50
N GLY A 162 -6.52 6.86 10.60
CA GLY A 162 -7.92 7.01 11.03
C GLY A 162 -8.77 5.74 10.82
N PHE A 163 -8.15 4.58 11.04
CA PHE A 163 -8.78 3.28 11.09
C PHE A 163 -9.72 3.11 12.31
N ASP A 164 -10.90 2.55 12.09
CA ASP A 164 -11.75 1.98 13.14
C ASP A 164 -12.56 0.79 12.59
N LEU A 165 -13.30 0.14 13.48
CA LEU A 165 -14.21 -0.95 13.16
C LEU A 165 -15.65 -0.51 13.39
N VAL A 166 -16.54 -0.94 12.50
CA VAL A 166 -17.97 -0.67 12.62
C VAL A 166 -18.51 -1.11 13.98
N ARG A 167 -19.28 -0.25 14.64
CA ARG A 167 -19.97 -0.56 15.89
C ARG A 167 -21.18 -1.44 15.63
N VAL A 168 -21.59 -2.20 16.64
CA VAL A 168 -22.88 -2.89 16.59
C VAL A 168 -23.99 -1.86 16.85
N THR A 169 -24.79 -1.58 15.82
CA THR A 169 -25.87 -0.58 15.83
C THR A 169 -27.25 -1.20 15.57
N SER A 170 -28.29 -0.36 15.70
CA SER A 170 -29.66 -0.62 15.26
C SER A 170 -30.11 0.56 14.40
N PRO A 171 -30.41 0.37 13.10
CA PRO A 171 -30.41 -0.90 12.37
C PRO A 171 -29.00 -1.50 12.22
N ARG A 172 -28.95 -2.81 11.99
CA ARG A 172 -27.68 -3.52 11.75
C ARG A 172 -27.20 -3.26 10.30
N PRO A 173 -25.88 -3.37 10.04
CA PRO A 173 -25.36 -3.45 8.69
C PRO A 173 -26.07 -4.52 7.87
N VAL A 174 -26.38 -4.21 6.62
CA VAL A 174 -26.99 -5.12 5.66
C VAL A 174 -26.02 -5.28 4.50
N ILE A 175 -25.68 -6.53 4.19
CA ILE A 175 -24.87 -6.90 3.01
C ILE A 175 -25.67 -7.98 2.28
N ARG A 176 -26.03 -7.74 1.02
CA ARG A 176 -26.75 -8.68 0.18
C ARG A 176 -26.04 -8.89 -1.15
N ILE A 177 -26.02 -10.13 -1.60
CA ILE A 177 -25.45 -10.57 -2.87
C ILE A 177 -26.48 -11.48 -3.53
N GLY A 178 -26.96 -11.10 -4.72
CA GLY A 178 -28.01 -11.84 -5.42
C GLY A 178 -29.30 -11.98 -4.60
N GLY A 179 -29.63 -10.97 -3.79
CA GLY A 179 -30.79 -10.97 -2.89
C GLY A 179 -30.62 -11.75 -1.58
N ARG A 180 -29.51 -12.46 -1.38
CA ARG A 180 -29.21 -13.21 -0.15
C ARG A 180 -28.36 -12.37 0.80
N GLU A 181 -28.75 -12.30 2.08
CA GLU A 181 -27.94 -11.64 3.10
C GLU A 181 -26.67 -12.45 3.40
N ALA A 182 -25.53 -11.78 3.52
CA ALA A 182 -24.24 -12.38 3.81
C ALA A 182 -23.70 -11.88 5.16
N ALA A 183 -23.15 -12.80 5.96
CA ALA A 183 -22.55 -12.49 7.24
C ALA A 183 -21.07 -12.11 7.08
N THR A 184 -20.60 -11.23 7.96
CA THR A 184 -19.18 -10.89 8.06
C THR A 184 -18.44 -11.76 9.07
N GLY A 185 -17.11 -11.81 8.93
CA GLY A 185 -16.23 -12.44 9.92
C GLY A 185 -16.42 -11.87 11.34
N ARG A 186 -15.88 -12.57 12.35
CA ARG A 186 -16.04 -12.17 13.76
C ARG A 186 -14.70 -12.02 14.46
N LEU A 187 -14.55 -10.94 15.21
CA LEU A 187 -13.43 -10.77 16.11
C LEU A 187 -13.57 -11.70 17.35
N PRO A 188 -12.46 -12.23 17.88
CA PRO A 188 -12.45 -12.89 19.17
C PRO A 188 -13.02 -11.97 20.25
N GLY A 189 -13.95 -12.49 21.06
CA GLY A 189 -14.56 -11.70 22.12
C GLY A 189 -15.57 -10.65 21.65
N ALA A 190 -16.19 -10.81 20.47
CA ALA A 190 -17.19 -9.89 19.90
C ALA A 190 -18.22 -9.32 20.89
N ARG A 191 -18.66 -10.14 21.87
CA ARG A 191 -19.61 -9.73 22.92
C ARG A 191 -19.07 -8.66 23.87
N LEU A 192 -17.76 -8.55 24.03
CA LEU A 192 -17.10 -7.64 24.97
C LEU A 192 -16.85 -6.23 24.38
N HIS A 193 -16.73 -6.11 23.06
CA HIS A 193 -16.30 -4.87 22.43
C HIS A 193 -17.34 -4.20 21.51
N ARG A 194 -18.48 -4.85 21.24
CA ARG A 194 -19.57 -4.31 20.40
C ARG A 194 -19.06 -3.75 19.05
N ARG A 195 -18.10 -4.44 18.43
CA ARG A 195 -17.58 -4.13 17.08
C ARG A 195 -17.79 -5.30 16.14
N GLN A 196 -18.01 -4.98 14.87
CA GLN A 196 -18.08 -5.92 13.76
C GLN A 196 -16.73 -5.94 13.04
N LEU A 197 -16.38 -7.04 12.37
CA LEU A 197 -15.16 -7.11 11.56
C LEU A 197 -15.39 -6.45 10.20
N ILE A 198 -15.79 -5.18 10.24
CA ILE A 198 -15.96 -4.32 9.10
C ILE A 198 -15.07 -3.12 9.36
N LYS A 199 -14.01 -3.03 8.58
CA LYS A 199 -12.93 -2.06 8.71
C LYS A 199 -13.28 -0.84 7.91
N TYR A 200 -13.05 0.35 8.46
CA TYR A 200 -13.10 1.56 7.68
C TYR A 200 -11.98 2.51 8.07
N ALA A 201 -11.55 3.36 7.14
CA ALA A 201 -10.49 4.33 7.35
C ALA A 201 -10.65 5.54 6.43
N ALA A 202 -10.26 6.71 6.93
CA ALA A 202 -10.13 7.94 6.16
C ALA A 202 -9.21 8.93 6.91
N PRO A 203 -8.14 9.43 6.28
CA PRO A 203 -7.65 9.07 4.93
C PRO A 203 -6.86 7.73 4.89
N VAL A 204 -6.53 7.28 3.67
CA VAL A 204 -5.72 6.09 3.41
C VAL A 204 -4.61 6.42 2.41
N CYS A 205 -3.40 5.91 2.67
CA CYS A 205 -2.23 6.11 1.83
C CYS A 205 -1.66 4.75 1.41
N ALA A 206 -1.72 4.43 0.11
CA ALA A 206 -1.04 3.28 -0.47
C ALA A 206 0.33 3.70 -1.01
N VAL A 207 1.38 3.07 -0.50
CA VAL A 207 2.77 3.35 -0.88
C VAL A 207 3.34 2.17 -1.63
N GLU A 208 3.89 2.39 -2.82
CA GLU A 208 4.67 1.40 -3.55
C GLU A 208 6.15 1.82 -3.55
N LEU A 209 7.01 0.98 -2.98
CA LEU A 209 8.46 1.13 -3.07
C LEU A 209 9.03 0.16 -4.11
N ASN A 210 9.86 0.69 -5.01
CA ASN A 210 10.61 -0.02 -6.05
C ASN A 210 9.74 -0.99 -6.86
N ARG A 211 8.80 -0.45 -7.62
CA ARG A 211 8.02 -1.27 -8.57
C ARG A 211 8.97 -2.01 -9.52
N LYS A 212 8.62 -3.25 -9.89
CA LYS A 212 9.35 -4.11 -10.82
C LYS A 212 9.65 -3.31 -12.07
N HIS A 213 10.91 -3.31 -12.45
CA HIS A 213 11.43 -2.48 -13.54
C HIS A 213 12.28 -3.34 -14.46
N ASP A 214 12.18 -3.10 -15.76
CA ASP A 214 13.07 -3.66 -16.77
C ASP A 214 13.20 -2.64 -17.91
N GLY A 215 14.35 -1.98 -17.98
CA GLY A 215 14.59 -0.96 -18.99
C GLY A 215 15.57 0.12 -18.56
N PRO A 216 15.60 1.26 -19.27
CA PRO A 216 16.49 2.38 -18.97
C PRO A 216 16.33 2.87 -17.53
N LEU A 217 17.44 3.25 -16.91
CA LEU A 217 17.42 3.98 -15.66
C LEU A 217 17.50 5.48 -15.99
N HIS A 218 16.43 6.21 -15.67
CA HIS A 218 16.37 7.64 -15.92
C HIS A 218 17.19 8.41 -14.89
N ALA A 219 17.72 9.56 -15.31
CA ALA A 219 18.42 10.45 -14.40
C ALA A 219 17.47 10.97 -13.32
N VAL A 220 17.99 11.05 -12.10
CA VAL A 220 17.25 11.67 -11.00
C VAL A 220 17.29 13.17 -11.25
N GLY A 221 16.22 13.72 -11.81
CA GLY A 221 16.08 15.18 -11.85
C GLY A 221 16.12 15.73 -10.42
N ARG A 222 16.84 16.83 -10.21
CA ARG A 222 16.74 17.61 -8.95
C ARG A 222 15.28 18.06 -8.81
N GLY A 223 14.53 17.38 -7.95
CA GLY A 223 13.08 17.51 -7.80
C GLY A 223 12.61 16.75 -6.56
N ARG A 224 11.36 17.01 -6.13
CA ARG A 224 10.76 16.67 -4.82
C ARG A 224 10.88 15.20 -4.36
N ASP A 225 11.33 14.30 -5.22
CA ASP A 225 11.27 12.86 -4.97
C ASP A 225 12.59 12.24 -4.48
N VAL A 226 13.75 12.89 -4.68
CA VAL A 226 15.04 12.36 -4.21
C VAL A 226 15.85 13.43 -3.51
N GLU A 227 16.34 13.09 -2.33
CA GLU A 227 17.12 13.97 -1.47
C GLU A 227 18.57 13.52 -1.44
N LEU A 228 19.46 14.43 -1.84
CA LEU A 228 20.89 14.17 -1.96
C LEU A 228 21.68 14.74 -0.78
N THR A 229 22.89 14.23 -0.61
CA THR A 229 23.95 14.83 0.21
C THR A 229 24.32 16.23 -0.30
N ALA A 230 25.02 17.03 0.51
CA ALA A 230 25.33 18.43 0.20
C ALA A 230 26.23 18.59 -1.05
N ASP A 231 27.11 17.63 -1.30
CA ASP A 231 27.94 17.51 -2.51
C ASP A 231 27.20 16.87 -3.69
N GLY A 232 25.99 16.35 -3.47
CA GLY A 232 25.14 15.78 -4.50
C GLY A 232 25.52 14.38 -4.95
N SER A 233 26.47 13.69 -4.29
CA SER A 233 27.02 12.41 -4.76
C SER A 233 26.25 11.18 -4.28
N CYS A 234 25.48 11.32 -3.21
CA CYS A 234 24.78 10.20 -2.57
C CYS A 234 23.31 10.54 -2.28
N ILE A 235 22.43 9.54 -2.40
CA ILE A 235 21.01 9.60 -2.07
C ILE A 235 20.82 9.33 -0.57
N THR A 236 20.36 10.33 0.16
CA THR A 236 20.02 10.22 1.59
C THR A 236 18.59 9.74 1.81
N ALA A 237 17.68 10.08 0.89
CA ALA A 237 16.30 9.63 0.94
C ALA A 237 15.61 9.72 -0.43
N VAL A 238 14.52 8.96 -0.57
CA VAL A 238 13.50 9.16 -1.60
C VAL A 238 12.23 9.58 -0.89
N ALA A 239 11.61 10.68 -1.33
CA ALA A 239 10.41 11.24 -0.73
C ALA A 239 9.29 11.32 -1.77
N SER A 240 8.06 11.45 -1.31
CA SER A 240 6.93 11.79 -2.16
C SER A 240 5.83 12.38 -1.28
N GLU A 241 5.08 13.32 -1.82
CA GLU A 241 3.97 13.96 -1.12
C GLU A 241 2.76 14.01 -2.05
N GLN A 242 1.64 13.45 -1.59
CA GLN A 242 0.39 13.39 -2.34
C GLN A 242 -0.80 13.55 -1.39
N ASP A 243 -1.69 14.48 -1.71
CA ASP A 243 -2.93 14.73 -0.95
C ASP A 243 -2.76 14.84 0.57
N GLY A 244 -1.72 15.57 1.00
CA GLY A 244 -1.38 15.76 2.41
C GLY A 244 -0.63 14.59 3.08
N HIS A 245 -0.50 13.45 2.41
CA HIS A 245 0.35 12.36 2.87
C HIS A 245 1.80 12.59 2.46
N ARG A 246 2.71 12.51 3.43
CA ARG A 246 4.15 12.63 3.20
C ARG A 246 4.84 11.30 3.49
N VAL A 247 5.48 10.77 2.47
CA VAL A 247 6.20 9.49 2.54
C VAL A 247 7.67 9.72 2.29
N ARG A 248 8.52 9.03 3.06
CA ARG A 248 9.97 9.12 2.90
C ARG A 248 10.66 7.81 3.24
N VAL A 249 11.55 7.39 2.36
CA VAL A 249 12.46 6.26 2.53
C VAL A 249 13.85 6.81 2.78
N PHE A 250 14.38 6.57 3.98
CA PHE A 250 15.71 7.03 4.41
C PHE A 250 16.76 5.94 4.17
N LEU A 251 17.99 6.37 3.91
CA LEU A 251 19.17 5.53 3.71
C LEU A 251 20.30 6.03 4.63
N ASP A 252 20.87 5.15 5.44
CA ASP A 252 21.96 5.46 6.36
C ASP A 252 23.03 4.34 6.41
N PRO A 253 24.26 4.54 5.90
CA PRO A 253 24.70 5.73 5.18
C PRO A 253 23.89 5.98 3.90
N ALA A 254 24.06 7.16 3.31
CA ALA A 254 23.45 7.51 2.02
C ALA A 254 23.93 6.56 0.91
N LEU A 255 23.04 6.19 -0.01
CA LEU A 255 23.37 5.33 -1.15
C LEU A 255 24.18 6.12 -2.19
N PRO A 256 25.43 5.74 -2.53
CA PRO A 256 26.21 6.43 -3.54
C PRO A 256 25.59 6.34 -4.94
N ASP A 257 25.92 7.29 -5.82
CA ASP A 257 25.63 7.13 -7.25
C ASP A 257 26.24 5.81 -7.76
N VAL A 258 25.38 4.95 -8.32
CA VAL A 258 25.77 3.63 -8.83
C VAL A 258 26.81 3.71 -9.94
N ARG A 259 26.89 4.82 -10.68
CA ARG A 259 27.94 5.06 -11.69
C ARG A 259 29.29 5.39 -11.06
N GLY A 260 29.26 6.04 -9.90
CA GLY A 260 30.43 6.50 -9.16
C GLY A 260 31.07 5.44 -8.25
N LEU A 261 30.40 4.31 -8.01
CA LEU A 261 30.96 3.20 -7.22
C LEU A 261 32.26 2.68 -7.84
N PRO A 262 33.39 2.57 -7.11
CA PRO A 262 34.60 1.94 -7.63
C PRO A 262 34.37 0.47 -8.02
N ASP A 263 35.13 -0.04 -8.99
CA ASP A 263 35.06 -1.48 -9.28
C ASP A 263 35.49 -2.31 -8.05
N GLY A 264 34.76 -3.41 -7.80
CA GLY A 264 34.92 -4.22 -6.60
C GLY A 264 34.37 -3.60 -5.31
N ALA A 265 33.77 -2.40 -5.35
CA ALA A 265 33.19 -1.77 -4.16
C ALA A 265 32.02 -2.59 -3.61
N VAL A 266 31.95 -2.65 -2.28
CA VAL A 266 30.84 -3.21 -1.52
C VAL A 266 30.42 -2.17 -0.50
N GLU A 267 29.20 -1.68 -0.64
CA GLU A 267 28.61 -0.68 0.24
C GLU A 267 27.34 -1.24 0.87
N GLU A 268 27.09 -0.92 2.14
CA GLU A 268 25.87 -1.32 2.82
C GLU A 268 25.44 -0.32 3.89
N GLY A 269 24.17 -0.41 4.25
CA GLY A 269 23.60 0.44 5.28
C GLY A 269 22.21 0.00 5.70
N ARG A 270 21.55 0.88 6.44
CA ARG A 270 20.19 0.73 6.92
C ARG A 270 19.25 1.57 6.08
N TRP A 271 18.02 1.08 5.93
CA TRP A 271 16.95 1.88 5.36
C TRP A 271 15.70 1.76 6.22
N TYR A 272 14.83 2.76 6.15
CA TYR A 272 13.50 2.69 6.74
C TYR A 272 12.54 3.64 6.05
N VAL A 273 11.25 3.31 6.12
CA VAL A 273 10.18 4.11 5.52
C VAL A 273 9.32 4.75 6.61
N VAL A 274 9.02 6.03 6.39
CA VAL A 274 8.17 6.85 7.25
C VAL A 274 6.98 7.34 6.42
N VAL A 275 5.78 7.25 6.97
CA VAL A 275 4.55 7.81 6.42
C VAL A 275 3.94 8.71 7.49
N ASP A 276 3.74 9.99 7.18
CA ASP A 276 3.13 10.99 8.08
C ASP A 276 3.81 11.04 9.46
N GLY A 277 5.14 10.95 9.46
CA GLY A 277 5.96 10.95 10.68
C GLY A 277 6.01 9.61 11.43
N VAL A 278 5.32 8.57 10.94
CA VAL A 278 5.32 7.22 11.53
C VAL A 278 6.24 6.28 10.76
N ARG A 279 7.28 5.75 11.43
CA ARG A 279 8.13 4.70 10.88
C ARG A 279 7.36 3.38 10.77
N LEU A 280 7.21 2.88 9.55
CA LEU A 280 6.43 1.66 9.30
C LEU A 280 7.29 0.40 9.32
N THR A 281 8.41 0.41 8.59
CA THR A 281 9.32 -0.73 8.45
C THR A 281 10.70 -0.26 7.98
N GLY A 282 11.63 -1.19 7.81
CA GLY A 282 13.00 -0.96 7.35
C GLY A 282 13.84 -2.22 7.34
N GLY A 283 15.14 -2.05 7.16
CA GLY A 283 16.10 -3.14 7.20
C GLY A 283 17.45 -2.71 6.64
N ARG A 284 18.06 -3.56 5.82
CA ARG A 284 19.41 -3.36 5.28
C ARG A 284 19.36 -3.09 3.78
N TRP A 285 20.15 -2.14 3.31
CA TRP A 285 20.43 -1.94 1.89
C TRP A 285 21.87 -2.35 1.62
N TRP A 286 22.16 -2.78 0.40
CA TRP A 286 23.52 -3.06 -0.05
C TRP A 286 23.67 -2.78 -1.55
N ALA A 287 24.90 -2.49 -1.96
CA ALA A 287 25.31 -2.32 -3.34
C ALA A 287 26.68 -2.99 -3.56
N THR A 288 26.87 -3.64 -4.71
CA THR A 288 28.15 -4.27 -5.07
C THR A 288 28.43 -4.06 -6.55
N ARG A 289 29.59 -3.49 -6.87
CA ARG A 289 30.05 -3.33 -8.27
C ARG A 289 31.00 -4.45 -8.67
N SER A 290 30.82 -4.95 -9.89
CA SER A 290 31.70 -5.89 -10.56
C SER A 290 31.75 -5.55 -12.05
N GLY A 291 32.81 -4.88 -12.48
CA GLY A 291 32.96 -4.30 -13.82
C GLY A 291 31.85 -3.28 -14.09
N ASP A 292 31.14 -3.50 -15.20
CA ASP A 292 30.03 -2.66 -15.62
C ASP A 292 28.69 -3.08 -15.01
N ARG A 293 28.69 -3.95 -14.00
CA ARG A 293 27.46 -4.40 -13.34
C ARG A 293 27.44 -3.99 -11.88
N VAL A 294 26.34 -3.36 -11.46
CA VAL A 294 26.06 -3.07 -10.05
C VAL A 294 24.86 -3.89 -9.59
N ARG A 295 25.03 -4.68 -8.54
CA ARG A 295 23.92 -5.37 -7.87
C ARG A 295 23.49 -4.54 -6.66
N LEU A 296 22.19 -4.36 -6.49
CA LEU A 296 21.62 -3.68 -5.32
C LEU A 296 20.56 -4.56 -4.66
N GLY A 297 20.34 -4.35 -3.37
CA GLY A 297 19.23 -4.98 -2.69
C GLY A 297 18.73 -4.23 -1.47
N LEU A 298 17.45 -4.44 -1.16
CA LEU A 298 16.83 -4.04 0.10
C LEU A 298 16.30 -5.32 0.78
N ASP A 299 16.77 -5.60 1.97
CA ASP A 299 16.21 -6.62 2.85
C ASP A 299 15.29 -5.95 3.86
N VAL A 300 14.04 -6.39 3.96
CA VAL A 300 13.13 -5.92 5.01
C VAL A 300 13.36 -6.78 6.25
N GLU A 301 13.96 -6.20 7.29
CA GLU A 301 14.33 -6.92 8.51
C GLU A 301 13.51 -6.45 9.72
N GLU A 302 12.92 -5.27 9.62
CA GLU A 302 12.17 -4.66 10.70
C GLU A 302 10.69 -4.97 10.60
N ARG A 303 10.11 -5.30 11.74
CA ARG A 303 8.68 -5.54 11.88
C ARG A 303 7.97 -4.20 12.07
N TRP A 304 6.74 -4.10 11.60
CA TRP A 304 5.90 -2.98 11.99
C TRP A 304 5.65 -2.99 13.50
N ARG A 305 5.89 -1.83 14.10
CA ARG A 305 5.67 -1.58 15.52
C ARG A 305 4.50 -0.59 15.61
N PRO A 306 3.27 -1.08 15.83
CA PRO A 306 2.14 -0.19 15.98
C PRO A 306 2.40 0.81 17.11
N GLY A 307 2.05 2.07 16.86
CA GLY A 307 2.10 3.13 17.86
C GLY A 307 1.00 2.99 18.90
N ARG A 308 0.36 4.12 19.28
CA ARG A 308 -0.73 4.12 20.26
C ARG A 308 -2.01 3.53 19.66
N LEU A 309 -2.19 2.23 19.80
CA LEU A 309 -3.45 1.54 19.47
C LEU A 309 -4.41 1.50 20.67
N PRO A 310 -5.75 1.54 20.44
CA PRO A 310 -6.73 1.12 21.43
C PRO A 310 -6.43 -0.28 21.96
N TRP A 311 -6.73 -0.55 23.23
CA TRP A 311 -6.39 -1.81 23.90
C TRP A 311 -6.75 -3.06 23.09
N LEU A 312 -7.98 -3.10 22.56
CA LEU A 312 -8.45 -4.24 21.76
C LEU A 312 -7.57 -4.47 20.53
N MET A 313 -7.28 -3.42 19.76
CA MET A 313 -6.45 -3.52 18.56
C MET A 313 -5.00 -3.87 18.92
N ARG A 314 -4.49 -3.33 20.04
CA ARG A 314 -3.17 -3.70 20.56
C ARG A 314 -3.10 -5.20 20.87
N LEU A 315 -4.13 -5.77 21.49
CA LEU A 315 -4.19 -7.20 21.77
C LEU A 315 -4.24 -8.02 20.48
N VAL A 316 -5.09 -7.66 19.51
CA VAL A 316 -5.20 -8.38 18.22
C VAL A 316 -3.89 -8.34 17.43
N THR A 317 -3.29 -7.15 17.26
CA THR A 317 -2.01 -6.98 16.55
C THR A 317 -0.82 -7.63 17.26
N THR A 318 -0.92 -7.88 18.57
CA THR A 318 0.09 -8.62 19.34
C THR A 318 -0.09 -10.12 19.22
N ALA A 319 -1.34 -10.60 19.31
CA ALA A 319 -1.68 -12.02 19.28
C ALA A 319 -1.62 -12.64 17.88
N VAL A 320 -1.78 -11.84 16.83
CA VAL A 320 -1.76 -12.30 15.43
C VAL A 320 -0.51 -11.76 14.74
N PRO A 321 0.60 -12.54 14.66
CA PRO A 321 1.91 -12.03 14.25
C PRO A 321 1.95 -11.46 12.82
N VAL A 322 1.04 -11.90 11.95
CA VAL A 322 0.97 -11.47 10.55
C VAL A 322 0.92 -9.94 10.44
N PHE A 323 0.15 -9.25 11.29
CA PHE A 323 0.01 -7.79 11.25
C PHE A 323 1.34 -7.06 11.38
N ARG A 324 2.32 -7.64 12.08
CA ARG A 324 3.60 -7.00 12.37
C ARG A 324 4.75 -7.56 11.56
N ARG A 325 4.70 -8.84 11.21
CA ARG A 325 5.82 -9.58 10.62
C ARG A 325 5.75 -9.72 9.11
N TRP A 326 4.59 -9.48 8.50
CA TRP A 326 4.48 -9.62 7.05
C TRP A 326 5.52 -8.79 6.28
N PRO A 327 5.94 -7.57 6.68
CA PRO A 327 6.94 -6.82 5.90
C PRO A 327 8.27 -7.56 5.82
N THR A 328 8.68 -8.27 6.89
CA THR A 328 9.99 -8.95 6.97
C THR A 328 10.12 -10.18 6.08
N THR A 329 9.11 -10.43 5.26
CA THR A 329 9.08 -11.52 4.29
C THR A 329 9.41 -11.03 2.88
N TYR A 330 9.74 -9.76 2.72
CA TYR A 330 10.06 -9.14 1.44
C TYR A 330 11.56 -8.88 1.34
N ARG A 331 12.09 -9.08 0.13
CA ARG A 331 13.40 -8.56 -0.28
C ARG A 331 13.32 -8.07 -1.72
N TRP A 332 14.04 -7.00 -2.00
CA TRP A 332 14.18 -6.43 -3.34
C TRP A 332 15.58 -6.67 -3.87
N ARG A 333 15.68 -6.95 -5.17
CA ARG A 333 16.94 -7.15 -5.86
C ARG A 333 16.92 -6.40 -7.17
N ALA A 334 18.03 -5.75 -7.50
CA ALA A 334 18.25 -5.10 -8.78
C ALA A 334 19.63 -5.40 -9.33
N VAL A 335 19.71 -5.39 -10.66
CA VAL A 335 20.95 -5.41 -11.42
C VAL A 335 20.91 -4.19 -12.33
N VAL A 336 21.92 -3.33 -12.21
CA VAL A 336 22.14 -2.17 -13.06
C VAL A 336 23.32 -2.46 -13.97
N GLU A 337 23.12 -2.30 -15.27
CA GLU A 337 24.17 -2.42 -16.29
C GLU A 337 24.65 -1.02 -16.67
N LEU A 338 25.93 -0.74 -16.40
CA LEU A 338 26.64 0.52 -16.65
C LEU A 338 27.17 0.52 -18.09
N GLY A 339 26.27 0.64 -19.06
CA GLY A 339 26.63 0.81 -20.47
C GLY A 339 26.57 2.26 -20.94
N SER A 340 26.64 2.46 -22.26
CA SER A 340 26.34 3.76 -22.90
C SER A 340 24.94 4.29 -22.56
N SER A 341 24.00 3.37 -22.35
CA SER A 341 22.72 3.63 -21.69
C SER A 341 22.65 2.78 -20.43
N VAL A 342 22.47 3.41 -19.28
CA VAL A 342 22.29 2.68 -18.03
C VAL A 342 20.91 2.04 -18.02
N THR A 343 20.86 0.73 -17.78
CA THR A 343 19.61 -0.03 -17.66
C THR A 343 19.55 -0.72 -16.31
N MET A 344 18.33 -1.03 -15.86
CA MET A 344 18.10 -1.76 -14.64
C MET A 344 17.03 -2.82 -14.86
N THR A 345 17.27 -4.00 -14.30
CA THR A 345 16.23 -5.01 -14.07
C THR A 345 16.09 -5.20 -12.56
N SER A 346 14.87 -5.09 -12.03
CA SER A 346 14.63 -5.22 -10.59
C SER A 346 13.31 -5.92 -10.27
N THR A 347 13.25 -6.58 -9.11
CA THR A 347 12.04 -7.25 -8.64
C THR A 347 12.02 -7.37 -7.12
N TRP A 348 10.80 -7.43 -6.57
CA TRP A 348 10.58 -7.93 -5.22
C TRP A 348 10.36 -9.44 -5.25
N GLU A 349 10.70 -10.09 -4.14
CA GLU A 349 10.44 -11.51 -3.91
C GLU A 349 10.14 -11.76 -2.43
N ARG A 350 9.47 -12.89 -2.18
CA ARG A 350 9.11 -13.36 -0.84
C ARG A 350 10.22 -14.26 -0.29
N THR A 351 10.73 -13.97 0.91
CA THR A 351 11.66 -14.86 1.64
C THR A 351 10.95 -16.01 2.34
N THR A 352 9.67 -15.82 2.68
CA THR A 352 8.75 -16.86 3.19
C THR A 352 7.33 -16.58 2.71
N SER A 353 6.53 -17.61 2.45
CA SER A 353 5.13 -17.48 1.99
C SER A 353 4.18 -18.25 2.92
N ASP A 354 3.28 -17.53 3.59
CA ASP A 354 2.15 -18.12 4.36
C ASP A 354 0.79 -17.86 3.68
N GLY A 355 0.78 -17.24 2.48
CA GLY A 355 -0.41 -17.04 1.63
C GLY A 355 -1.62 -16.39 2.33
N GLY A 356 -1.39 -15.51 3.31
CA GLY A 356 -2.46 -14.90 4.13
C GLY A 356 -3.26 -15.89 5.01
N GLN A 357 -2.93 -17.19 5.04
CA GLN A 357 -3.70 -18.20 5.77
C GLN A 357 -3.70 -17.98 7.29
N ALA A 358 -2.61 -17.44 7.84
CA ALA A 358 -2.52 -17.10 9.26
C ALA A 358 -3.53 -16.01 9.66
N TYR A 359 -3.79 -15.04 8.78
CA TYR A 359 -4.77 -13.97 9.01
C TYR A 359 -6.19 -14.54 9.04
N ARG A 360 -6.59 -15.30 8.00
CA ARG A 360 -7.93 -15.91 7.90
C ARG A 360 -8.27 -16.84 9.06
N ARG A 361 -7.31 -17.69 9.47
CA ARG A 361 -7.46 -18.56 10.65
C ARG A 361 -7.75 -17.74 11.92
N ALA A 362 -7.14 -16.57 12.07
CA ALA A 362 -7.37 -15.70 13.22
C ALA A 362 -8.73 -14.98 13.19
N THR A 363 -9.26 -14.69 12.00
CA THR A 363 -10.53 -13.96 11.80
C THR A 363 -11.76 -14.83 11.62
N ARG A 364 -11.59 -16.17 11.56
CA ARG A 364 -12.67 -17.14 11.30
C ARG A 364 -13.45 -16.79 10.02
N SER A 365 -12.71 -16.36 9.00
CA SER A 365 -13.18 -15.99 7.66
C SER A 365 -12.74 -17.02 6.64
#